data_AF-A0A839LK94-F1
#
_entry.id   AF-A0A839LK94-F1
#
_cell.length_a   1.000
_cell.length_b   1.000
_cell.length_c   1.000
_cell.angle_alpha   90.00
_cell.angle_beta   90.00
_cell.angle_gamma   90.00
#
_symmetry.space_group_name_H-M   'P 1'
#
loop_
_entity.id
_entity.type
_entity.pdbx_description
1 polymer ?
#
loop_
_entity_poly.entity_id
_entity_poly.type
_entity_poly.pdbx_seq_one_letter_code
_entity_poly.pdbx_strand_id
1 'polypeptide(L)' 'MSRLKPLLITQGDACGIGPEVAVAAWAAEQTAPGDRPLCLVGDAAVWRRALRLAGLDRPVALLDDPS' A
#
# COMPACT_ATOMS: atom_id res chain seq x y z
N MET A 1 0.54 -10.97 -23.48
CA MET A 1 0.67 -9.59 -22.97
C MET A 1 1.58 -9.62 -21.76
N SER A 2 2.66 -8.84 -21.72
CA SER A 2 3.50 -8.73 -20.52
C SER A 2 2.69 -8.05 -19.43
N ARG A 3 2.48 -8.72 -18.29
CA ARG A 3 1.87 -8.10 -17.10
C ARG A 3 2.77 -6.94 -16.65
N LEU A 4 2.20 -5.79 -16.32
CA LEU A 4 2.98 -4.69 -15.74
C LEU A 4 3.53 -5.14 -14.39
N LYS A 5 4.82 -4.93 -14.15
CA LYS A 5 5.43 -5.23 -12.85
C LYS A 5 4.84 -4.31 -11.78
N PRO A 6 4.59 -4.82 -10.56
CA PRO A 6 4.06 -4.03 -9.45
C PRO A 6 5.00 -2.88 -9.09
N LEU A 7 4.44 -1.75 -8.66
CA LEU A 7 5.17 -0.72 -7.91
C LEU A 7 5.13 -1.06 -6.43
N LEU A 8 6.27 -0.95 -5.78
CA LEU A 8 6.42 -1.22 -4.36
C LEU A 8 6.66 0.10 -3.62
N ILE A 9 5.81 0.39 -2.64
CA ILE A 9 6.01 1.51 -1.70
C ILE A 9 6.56 0.93 -0.40
N THR A 10 7.80 1.27 -0.08
CA THR A 10 8.44 0.86 1.18
C THR A 10 7.95 1.70 2.35
N GLN A 11 7.80 1.08 3.52
CA GLN A 11 7.33 1.74 4.75
C GLN A 11 8.15 2.94 5.20
N GLY A 12 9.48 2.89 5.00
CA GLY A 12 10.38 3.83 5.66
C GLY A 12 10.33 3.68 7.19
N ASP A 13 10.48 4.78 7.92
CA ASP A 13 10.40 4.82 9.38
C ASP A 13 8.94 4.78 9.87
N ALA A 14 8.61 3.81 10.72
CA ALA A 14 7.28 3.66 11.32
C ALA A 14 6.90 4.81 12.27
N CYS A 15 7.86 5.55 12.80
CA CYS A 15 7.63 6.71 13.68
C CYS A 15 7.42 8.02 12.90
N GLY A 16 7.75 8.05 11.61
CA GLY A 16 7.49 9.19 10.73
C GLY A 16 6.08 9.20 10.16
N ILE A 17 5.81 10.15 9.25
CA ILE A 17 4.52 10.27 8.55
C ILE A 17 4.44 9.45 7.25
N GLY A 18 5.53 8.76 6.89
CA GLY A 18 5.64 7.99 5.65
C GLY A 18 4.52 6.95 5.50
N PRO A 19 4.19 6.16 6.55
CA PRO A 19 3.11 5.20 6.47
C PRO A 19 1.74 5.81 6.12
N GLU A 20 1.37 6.93 6.73
CA GLU A 20 0.11 7.63 6.50
C GLU A 20 0.03 8.22 5.09
N VAL A 21 1.12 8.82 4.61
CA VAL A 21 1.23 9.34 3.24
C VAL A 21 1.10 8.21 2.21
N ALA A 22 1.77 7.08 2.46
CA ALA A 22 1.74 5.93 1.57
C ALA A 22 0.35 5.30 1.46
N VAL A 23 -0.37 5.09 2.58
CA VAL A 23 -1.74 4.53 2.52
C VAL A 23 -2.74 5.49 1.90
N ALA A 24 -2.54 6.81 2.06
CA ALA A 24 -3.36 7.83 1.38
C ALA A 24 -3.18 7.79 -0.14
N ALA A 25 -1.92 7.74 -0.61
CA ALA A 25 -1.62 7.59 -2.04
C ALA A 25 -2.16 6.28 -2.61
N TRP A 26 -1.94 5.16 -1.90
CA TRP A 26 -2.45 3.85 -2.29
C TRP A 26 -3.98 3.81 -2.36
N ALA A 27 -4.68 4.44 -1.41
CA ALA A 27 -6.14 4.49 -1.41
C ALA A 27 -6.73 5.46 -2.46
N ALA A 28 -5.98 6.50 -2.84
CA ALA A 28 -6.36 7.43 -3.89
C ALA A 28 -6.15 6.85 -5.30
N GLU A 29 -5.25 5.88 -5.44
CA GLU A 29 -5.05 5.18 -6.71
C GLU A 29 -6.28 4.30 -7.01
N GLN A 30 -7.08 4.74 -7.98
CA GLN A 30 -8.21 3.97 -8.48
C GLN A 30 -7.67 2.91 -9.44
N THR A 31 -7.58 1.66 -8.99
CA THR A 31 -7.08 0.55 -9.83
C THR A 31 -8.18 0.07 -10.77
N ALA A 32 -8.16 0.56 -12.02
CA ALA A 32 -8.96 -0.01 -13.09
C ALA A 32 -8.31 -1.31 -13.61
N PRO A 33 -9.09 -2.22 -14.22
CA PRO A 33 -8.52 -3.40 -14.86
C PRO A 33 -7.48 -2.99 -15.93
N GLY A 34 -6.21 -3.36 -15.71
CA GLY A 34 -5.11 -3.03 -16.61
C GLY A 34 -4.10 -2.01 -16.05
N ASP A 35 -4.44 -1.33 -14.96
CA ASP A 35 -3.50 -0.45 -14.26
C ASP A 35 -2.37 -1.23 -13.59
N ARG A 36 -1.27 -0.54 -13.34
CA ARG A 36 -0.11 -1.15 -12.69
C ARG A 36 -0.46 -1.46 -11.23
N PRO A 37 -0.21 -2.68 -10.73
CA PRO A 37 -0.44 -2.98 -9.32
C PRO A 37 0.44 -2.12 -8.41
N LEU A 38 -0.11 -1.68 -7.29
CA LEU A 38 0.62 -0.98 -6.23
C LEU A 38 0.56 -1.80 -4.93
N CYS A 39 1.73 -2.12 -4.37
CA CYS A 39 1.87 -2.91 -3.15
C CYS A 39 2.65 -2.14 -2.08
N LEU A 40 2.16 -2.19 -0.84
CA LEU A 40 2.87 -1.65 0.32
C LEU A 40 3.81 -2.72 0.88
N VAL A 41 5.08 -2.37 1.11
CA VAL A 41 6.12 -3.28 1.60
C VAL A 41 6.58 -2.82 2.98
N GLY A 42 6.31 -3.63 4.00
CA GLY A 42 6.62 -3.34 5.39
C GLY A 42 5.83 -4.20 6.36
N ASP A 43 5.68 -3.72 7.58
CA ASP A 43 4.94 -4.40 8.64
C ASP A 43 3.43 -4.11 8.52
N ALA A 44 2.62 -5.17 8.41
CA ALA A 44 1.17 -5.05 8.29
C ALA A 44 0.49 -4.36 9.48
N ALA A 45 1.03 -4.46 10.70
CA ALA A 45 0.50 -3.75 11.85
C ALA A 45 0.71 -2.24 11.74
N VAL A 46 1.85 -1.80 11.19
CA VAL A 46 2.12 -0.38 10.90
C VAL A 46 1.16 0.13 9.83
N TRP A 47 0.95 -0.63 8.76
CA TRP A 47 -0.01 -0.26 7.70
C TRP A 47 -1.45 -0.18 8.19
N ARG A 48 -1.89 -1.15 9.00
CA ARG A 48 -3.23 -1.12 9.62
C ARG A 48 -3.40 0.08 10.53
N ARG A 49 -2.35 0.46 11.29
CA ARG A 49 -2.37 1.68 12.11
C ARG A 49 -2.46 2.93 11.25
N ALA A 50 -1.65 3.03 10.20
CA ALA A 50 -1.63 4.17 9.28
C ALA A 50 -2.99 4.37 8.59
N LEU A 51 -3.64 3.28 8.14
CA LEU A 51 -5.01 3.33 7.58
C LEU A 51 -6.01 3.92 8.57
N ARG A 52 -5.99 3.46 9.84
CA ARG A 52 -6.86 4.00 10.89
C ARG A 52 -6.60 5.48 11.15
N LEU A 53 -5.32 5.89 11.23
CA LEU A 53 -4.93 7.28 11.46
C LEU A 53 -5.32 8.20 10.28
N ALA A 54 -5.25 7.68 9.06
CA ALA A 54 -5.68 8.37 7.85
C ALA A 54 -7.21 8.37 7.64
N GLY A 55 -7.99 7.75 8.54
CA GLY A 55 -9.44 7.64 8.41
C GLY A 55 -9.90 6.73 7.26
N LEU A 56 -9.04 5.81 6.82
CA LEU A 56 -9.29 4.89 5.71
C LEU A 56 -9.71 3.51 6.24
N ASP A 57 -10.87 3.02 5.76
CA ASP A 57 -11.36 1.68 6.06
C ASP A 57 -11.10 0.74 4.87
N ARG A 58 -9.92 0.11 4.87
CA ARG A 58 -9.50 -0.83 3.82
C ARG A 58 -8.84 -2.07 4.44
N PRO A 59 -9.12 -3.28 3.94
CA PRO A 59 -8.47 -4.48 4.43
C PRO A 59 -6.99 -4.53 4.01
N VAL A 60 -6.15 -5.07 4.89
CA VAL A 60 -4.73 -5.35 4.61
C VAL A 60 -4.53 -6.84 4.47
N ALA A 61 -4.27 -7.30 3.25
CA ALA A 61 -3.87 -8.67 2.94
C ALA A 61 -2.35 -8.79 2.95
N LEU A 62 -1.84 -9.88 3.51
CA LEU A 62 -0.44 -10.26 3.36
C LEU A 62 -0.28 -10.99 2.02
N LEU A 63 0.78 -10.66 1.30
CA LEU A 63 1.13 -11.28 0.03
C LEU A 63 2.46 -12.01 0.21
N ASP A 64 2.53 -13.25 -0.27
CA ASP A 64 3.79 -14.01 -0.29
C ASP A 64 4.75 -13.51 -1.38
N ASP A 65 4.18 -12.94 -2.46
CA ASP A 65 4.89 -12.37 -3.59
C ASP A 65 4.08 -11.19 -4.17
N PRO A 66 4.71 -10.12 -4.69
CA PRO A 66 3.99 -8.97 -5.24
C PRO A 66 3.48 -9.15 -6.69
N SER A 67 3.73 -10.28 -7.37
CA SER A 67 3.47 -10.48 -8.81
C SER A 67 2.13 -11.10 -9.20
#